data_AF-A0A2C0ZU05-F1
#
_entry.id   AF-A0A2C0ZU05-F1
#
_cell.length_a   1.000
_cell.length_b   1.000
_cell.length_c   1.000
_cell.angle_alpha   90.00
_cell.angle_beta   90.00
_cell.angle_gamma   90.00
#
_symmetry.space_group_name_H-M   'P 1'
#
loop_
_entity.id
_entity.type
_entity.pdbx_description
1 polymer ?
#
loop_
_entity_poly.entity_id
_entity_poly.type
_entity_poly.pdbx_seq_one_letter_code
_entity_poly.pdbx_strand_id
1 'polypeptide(L)'
;MELDLKKLDEDIRRFDEELEELKRERVAKGLPAERPPSFVSLKLTHELFERVCPLRNAIIKYASLIGTAGRVLPLDVKKLRDKYTQDLTLLNESVGVFSSLTGHAMIDSLNKIEEAINSDETEVFDLVRGLYVNISLFMDRPAIYDLVFDNVAEVIDDEEQAIAHYEKIKHLI
;
A
#
# COMPACT_ATOMS: atom_id res chain seq x y z
N MET A 1 -22.72 22.12 5.54
CA MET A 1 -22.48 21.33 4.32
C MET A 1 -23.61 20.32 4.25
N GLU A 2 -24.61 20.59 3.42
CA GLU A 2 -25.73 19.67 3.20
C GLU A 2 -25.23 18.53 2.31
N LEU A 3 -25.38 17.29 2.76
CA LEU A 3 -25.02 16.11 2.00
C LEU A 3 -26.08 15.91 0.91
N ASP A 4 -25.70 15.94 -0.36
CA ASP A 4 -26.60 15.64 -1.47
C ASP A 4 -26.82 14.12 -1.58
N LEU A 5 -27.87 13.65 -0.92
CA LEU A 5 -28.20 12.23 -0.84
C LEU A 5 -28.50 11.61 -2.22
N LYS A 6 -29.02 12.39 -3.18
CA LYS A 6 -29.32 11.86 -4.51
C LYS A 6 -28.07 11.56 -5.30
N LYS A 7 -27.09 12.46 -5.23
CA LYS A 7 -25.78 12.26 -5.85
C LYS A 7 -25.05 11.06 -5.23
N LEU A 8 -25.16 10.90 -3.91
CA LEU A 8 -24.58 9.75 -3.22
C LEU A 8 -25.17 8.42 -3.70
N ASP A 9 -26.49 8.34 -3.87
CA ASP A 9 -27.17 7.13 -4.39
C ASP A 9 -26.73 6.80 -5.83
N GLU A 10 -26.55 7.81 -6.67
CA GLU A 10 -26.05 7.64 -8.04
C GLU A 10 -24.59 7.15 -8.07
N ASP A 11 -23.74 7.70 -7.20
CA ASP A 11 -22.35 7.27 -7.07
C ASP A 11 -22.24 5.83 -6.56
N ILE A 12 -23.06 5.43 -5.57
CA ILE A 12 -23.13 4.04 -5.07
C ILE A 12 -23.50 3.09 -6.21
N ARG A 13 -24.55 3.41 -6.97
CA ARG A 13 -24.99 2.54 -8.08
C ARG A 13 -23.90 2.38 -9.15
N ARG A 14 -23.20 3.47 -9.49
CA ARG A 14 -22.08 3.44 -10.44
C ARG A 14 -20.96 2.52 -9.93
N PHE A 15 -20.59 2.64 -8.66
CA PHE A 15 -19.54 1.79 -8.08
C PHE A 15 -19.94 0.31 -8.01
N ASP A 16 -21.20 0.00 -7.74
CA ASP A 16 -21.70 -1.37 -7.78
C ASP A 16 -21.65 -1.96 -9.20
N GLU A 17 -22.01 -1.18 -10.22
CA GLU A 17 -21.92 -1.58 -11.63
C GLU A 17 -20.46 -1.85 -12.06
N GLU A 18 -19.53 -0.97 -11.68
CA GLU A 18 -18.09 -1.12 -11.92
C GLU A 18 -17.53 -2.37 -11.21
N LEU A 19 -17.96 -2.60 -9.96
CA LEU A 19 -17.53 -3.76 -9.18
C LEU A 19 -17.98 -5.08 -9.83
N GLU A 20 -19.21 -5.17 -10.31
CA GLU A 20 -19.73 -6.37 -10.99
C GLU A 20 -19.09 -6.60 -12.37
N GLU A 21 -18.64 -5.55 -13.05
CA GLU A 21 -17.82 -5.69 -14.25
C GLU A 21 -16.44 -6.29 -13.94
N LEU A 22 -15.75 -5.77 -12.92
CA LEU A 22 -14.47 -6.30 -12.48
C LEU A 22 -14.55 -7.78 -12.06
N LYS A 23 -15.61 -8.18 -11.34
CA LYS A 23 -15.84 -9.60 -10.99
C LYS A 23 -16.02 -10.47 -12.23
N ARG A 24 -16.78 -10.00 -13.23
CA ARG A 24 -16.97 -10.73 -14.49
C ARG A 24 -15.67 -10.88 -15.26
N GLU A 25 -14.83 -9.86 -15.31
CA GLU A 25 -13.50 -9.95 -15.93
C GLU A 25 -12.61 -10.99 -15.24
N ARG A 26 -12.63 -11.05 -13.90
CA ARG A 26 -11.88 -12.05 -13.13
C ARG A 26 -12.35 -13.47 -13.44
N VAL A 27 -13.66 -13.69 -13.46
CA VAL A 27 -14.25 -14.99 -13.82
C VAL A 27 -13.91 -15.36 -15.28
N ALA A 28 -13.95 -14.41 -16.21
CA ALA A 28 -13.56 -14.63 -17.61
C ALA A 28 -12.08 -15.03 -17.75
N LYS A 29 -11.21 -14.55 -16.84
CA LYS A 29 -9.80 -14.95 -16.73
C LYS A 29 -9.59 -16.27 -15.98
N GLY A 30 -10.66 -16.95 -15.54
CA GLY A 30 -10.59 -18.19 -14.77
C GLY A 30 -10.23 -18.00 -13.30
N LEU A 31 -10.31 -16.77 -12.78
CA LEU A 31 -10.03 -16.43 -11.39
C LEU A 31 -11.32 -16.39 -10.57
N PRO A 32 -11.25 -16.56 -9.23
CA PRO A 32 -12.38 -16.30 -8.36
C PRO A 32 -12.91 -14.87 -8.54
N ALA A 33 -14.24 -14.71 -8.50
CA ALA A 33 -14.90 -13.41 -8.64
C ALA A 33 -14.38 -12.39 -7.63
N GLU A 34 -14.22 -12.81 -6.37
CA GLU A 34 -13.62 -12.01 -5.30
C GLU A 34 -12.10 -12.23 -5.24
N ARG A 35 -11.37 -11.22 -4.76
CA ARG A 35 -9.95 -11.38 -4.39
C ARG A 35 -9.85 -12.32 -3.18
N PRO A 36 -8.82 -13.19 -3.10
CA PRO A 36 -8.56 -13.95 -1.89
C PRO A 36 -8.42 -13.04 -0.65
N PRO A 37 -8.85 -13.50 0.54
CA PRO A 37 -8.68 -12.72 1.76
C PRO A 37 -7.20 -12.58 2.13
N SER A 38 -6.87 -11.49 2.82
CA SER A 38 -5.57 -11.30 3.47
C SER A 38 -5.24 -12.47 4.41
N PHE A 39 -3.97 -12.87 4.45
CA PHE A 39 -3.53 -14.09 5.14
C PHE A 39 -2.33 -13.88 6.06
N VAL A 40 -1.64 -12.73 5.99
CA VAL A 40 -0.49 -12.45 6.86
C VAL A 40 -0.98 -12.00 8.23
N SER A 41 -0.56 -12.72 9.28
CA SER A 41 -1.01 -12.47 10.63
C SER A 41 -0.55 -11.11 11.17
N LEU A 42 -1.19 -10.65 12.25
CA LEU A 42 -0.78 -9.41 12.94
C LEU A 42 0.62 -9.50 13.54
N LYS A 43 1.02 -10.68 14.03
CA LYS A 43 2.35 -10.88 14.59
C LYS A 43 3.42 -10.70 13.51
N LEU A 44 3.26 -11.38 12.38
CA LEU A 44 4.20 -11.26 11.25
C LEU A 44 4.15 -9.85 10.64
N THR A 45 2.98 -9.23 10.59
CA THR A 45 2.81 -7.83 10.19
C THR A 45 3.66 -6.88 11.05
N HIS A 46 3.72 -7.09 12.36
CA HIS A 46 4.57 -6.27 13.25
C HIS A 46 6.05 -6.40 12.92
N GLU A 47 6.51 -7.63 12.71
CA GLU A 47 7.91 -7.91 12.36
C GLU A 47 8.26 -7.27 11.01
N LEU A 48 7.39 -7.44 10.00
CA LEU A 48 7.52 -6.80 8.69
C LEU A 48 7.58 -5.27 8.81
N PHE A 49 6.73 -4.68 9.65
CA PHE A 49 6.70 -3.24 9.87
C PHE A 49 8.03 -2.71 10.43
N GLU A 50 8.59 -3.38 11.44
CA GLU A 50 9.89 -3.00 12.00
C GLU A 50 11.01 -3.14 10.96
N ARG A 51 10.95 -4.14 10.07
CA ARG A 51 11.92 -4.31 8.97
C ARG A 51 11.83 -3.20 7.92
N VAL A 52 10.63 -2.71 7.58
CA VAL A 52 10.43 -1.63 6.59
C VAL A 52 10.52 -0.22 7.18
N CYS A 53 10.53 -0.07 8.50
CA CYS A 53 10.67 1.22 9.19
C CYS A 53 11.88 2.07 8.71
N PRO A 54 13.07 1.50 8.43
CA PRO A 54 14.18 2.25 7.85
C PRO A 54 13.88 2.84 6.46
N LEU A 55 13.08 2.16 5.64
CA LEU A 55 12.65 2.68 4.33
C LEU A 55 11.78 3.92 4.50
N ARG A 56 10.78 3.85 5.40
CA ARG A 56 9.96 5.01 5.77
C ARG A 56 10.82 6.20 6.17
N ASN A 57 11.80 5.98 7.05
CA ASN A 57 12.70 7.02 7.51
C ASN A 57 13.57 7.59 6.38
N ALA A 58 13.96 6.75 5.41
CA ALA A 58 14.69 7.20 4.23
C ALA A 58 13.81 8.10 3.33
N ILE A 59 12.54 7.72 3.10
CA ILE A 59 11.59 8.53 2.31
C ILE A 59 11.33 9.88 2.99
N ILE A 60 11.15 9.92 4.31
CA ILE A 60 10.98 11.17 5.07
C ILE A 60 12.19 12.08 4.89
N LYS A 61 13.40 11.54 5.07
CA LYS A 61 14.63 12.30 4.90
C LYS A 61 14.79 12.80 3.47
N TYR A 62 14.47 11.97 2.48
CA TYR A 62 14.50 12.35 1.08
C TYR A 62 13.54 13.51 0.79
N ALA A 63 12.28 13.41 1.23
CA ALA A 63 11.28 14.49 1.09
C ALA A 63 11.77 15.81 1.70
N SER A 64 12.35 15.76 2.91
CA SER A 64 12.94 16.94 3.56
C SER A 64 14.12 17.52 2.77
N LEU A 65 14.99 16.67 2.23
CA LEU A 65 16.14 17.09 1.42
C LEU A 65 15.72 17.78 0.13
N ILE A 66 14.83 17.18 -0.66
CA ILE A 66 14.37 17.78 -1.92
C ILE A 66 13.57 19.06 -1.68
N GLY A 67 12.77 19.11 -0.60
CA GLY A 67 12.03 20.31 -0.21
C GLY A 67 12.95 21.47 0.15
N THR A 68 14.07 21.19 0.82
CA THR A 68 15.09 22.21 1.14
C THR A 68 15.91 22.60 -0.10
N ALA A 69 16.25 21.63 -0.95
CA ALA A 69 17.07 21.85 -2.13
C ALA A 69 16.31 22.56 -3.27
N GLY A 70 14.98 22.52 -3.26
CA GLY A 70 14.14 23.07 -4.32
C GLY A 70 14.27 22.31 -5.65
N ARG A 71 14.81 21.08 -5.63
CA ARG A 71 14.99 20.23 -6.81
C ARG A 71 14.95 18.76 -6.44
N VAL A 72 14.54 17.92 -7.38
CA VAL A 72 14.65 16.46 -7.25
C VAL A 72 16.12 16.07 -7.21
N LEU A 73 16.48 15.15 -6.31
CA LEU A 73 17.86 14.67 -6.15
C LEU A 73 17.96 13.22 -6.63
N PRO A 74 19.08 12.80 -7.22
CA PRO A 74 19.26 11.40 -7.60
C PRO A 74 19.11 10.47 -6.39
N LEU A 75 18.31 9.42 -6.56
CA LEU A 75 18.15 8.34 -5.58
C LEU A 75 18.13 7.01 -6.32
N ASP A 76 18.87 6.03 -5.81
CA ASP A 76 18.83 4.66 -6.33
C ASP A 76 17.57 3.95 -5.81
N VAL A 77 16.44 4.26 -6.45
CA VAL A 77 15.13 3.68 -6.09
C VAL A 77 15.13 2.17 -6.29
N LYS A 78 15.82 1.67 -7.33
CA LYS A 78 15.94 0.25 -7.60
C LYS A 78 16.56 -0.49 -6.43
N LYS A 79 17.68 0.00 -5.87
CA LYS A 79 18.30 -0.61 -4.69
C LYS A 79 17.38 -0.65 -3.47
N LEU A 80 16.59 0.40 -3.25
CA LEU A 80 15.60 0.41 -2.18
C LEU A 80 14.49 -0.62 -2.44
N ARG A 81 13.99 -0.69 -3.67
CA ARG A 81 12.98 -1.65 -4.09
C ARG A 81 13.50 -3.08 -3.91
N ASP A 82 14.66 -3.41 -4.45
CA ASP A 82 15.27 -4.75 -4.37
C ASP A 82 15.44 -5.20 -2.91
N LYS A 83 15.73 -4.27 -2.00
CA LYS A 83 15.89 -4.57 -0.57
C LYS A 83 14.58 -4.83 0.16
N TYR A 84 13.50 -4.12 -0.16
CA TYR A 84 12.26 -4.12 0.63
C TYR A 84 11.05 -4.75 -0.06
N THR A 85 11.16 -5.17 -1.32
CA THR A 85 10.02 -5.66 -2.11
C THR A 85 9.30 -6.83 -1.45
N GLN A 86 10.04 -7.81 -0.93
CA GLN A 86 9.42 -8.98 -0.29
C GLN A 86 8.62 -8.57 0.95
N ASP A 87 9.22 -7.76 1.83
CA ASP A 87 8.56 -7.30 3.04
C ASP A 87 7.30 -6.47 2.74
N LEU A 88 7.40 -5.53 1.78
CA LEU A 88 6.28 -4.69 1.37
C LEU A 88 5.16 -5.48 0.71
N THR A 89 5.52 -6.54 -0.03
CA THR A 89 4.55 -7.45 -0.66
C THR A 89 3.77 -8.21 0.39
N LEU A 90 4.44 -8.81 1.38
CA LEU A 90 3.75 -9.51 2.46
C LEU A 90 2.90 -8.56 3.32
N LEU A 91 3.38 -7.34 3.54
CA LEU A 91 2.65 -6.32 4.30
C LEU A 91 1.33 -5.90 3.63
N ASN A 92 1.25 -5.97 2.29
CA ASN A 92 0.00 -5.75 1.56
C ASN A 92 -1.04 -6.85 1.80
N GLU A 93 -0.58 -8.06 2.15
CA GLU A 93 -1.43 -9.22 2.44
C GLU A 93 -1.71 -9.38 3.93
N SER A 94 -1.31 -8.42 4.75
CA SER A 94 -1.64 -8.34 6.18
C SER A 94 -3.14 -8.26 6.42
N VAL A 95 -3.60 -8.99 7.42
CA VAL A 95 -4.96 -8.85 7.93
C VAL A 95 -5.14 -7.45 8.54
N GLY A 96 -6.27 -6.82 8.23
CA GLY A 96 -6.61 -5.47 8.67
C GLY A 96 -6.38 -4.38 7.62
N VAL A 97 -7.32 -3.43 7.55
CA VAL A 97 -7.36 -2.36 6.55
C VAL A 97 -6.12 -1.45 6.62
N PHE A 98 -5.64 -1.13 7.82
CA PHE A 98 -4.51 -0.20 7.99
C PHE A 98 -3.14 -0.83 7.71
N SER A 99 -3.00 -2.14 7.89
CA SER A 99 -1.75 -2.86 7.63
C SER A 99 -1.48 -2.96 6.13
N SER A 100 -2.49 -3.34 5.34
CA SER A 100 -2.39 -3.44 3.88
C SER A 100 -2.13 -2.09 3.21
N LEU A 101 -2.73 -1.00 3.72
CA LEU A 101 -2.45 0.37 3.26
C LEU A 101 -0.98 0.77 3.45
N THR A 102 -0.28 0.17 4.42
CA THR A 102 1.09 0.54 4.73
C THR A 102 2.07 0.13 3.63
N GLY A 103 1.98 -1.13 3.16
CA GLY A 103 2.84 -1.59 2.07
C GLY A 103 2.59 -0.80 0.78
N HIS A 104 1.32 -0.55 0.45
CA HIS A 104 0.92 0.22 -0.72
C HIS A 104 1.48 1.64 -0.70
N ALA A 105 1.35 2.35 0.42
CA ALA A 105 1.84 3.73 0.53
C ALA A 105 3.36 3.85 0.39
N MET A 106 4.14 2.85 0.85
CA MET A 106 5.59 2.84 0.65
C MET A 106 5.97 2.55 -0.80
N ILE A 107 5.29 1.60 -1.46
CA ILE A 107 5.49 1.30 -2.89
C ILE A 107 5.15 2.52 -3.74
N ASP A 108 3.99 3.15 -3.49
CA ASP A 108 3.56 4.36 -4.19
C ASP A 108 4.55 5.52 -4.01
N SER A 109 5.10 5.67 -2.81
CA SER A 109 6.16 6.65 -2.55
C SER A 109 7.42 6.39 -3.39
N LEU A 110 7.84 5.13 -3.54
CA LEU A 110 8.98 4.79 -4.40
C LEU A 110 8.67 5.05 -5.87
N ASN A 111 7.47 4.72 -6.35
CA ASN A 111 7.04 5.00 -7.72
C ASN A 111 7.06 6.50 -8.02
N LYS A 112 6.47 7.32 -7.13
CA LYS A 112 6.49 8.78 -7.25
C LYS A 112 7.91 9.36 -7.31
N ILE A 113 8.83 8.82 -6.50
CA ILE A 113 10.24 9.27 -6.54
C ILE A 113 10.90 8.86 -7.86
N GLU A 114 10.67 7.64 -8.32
CA GLU A 114 11.22 7.13 -9.58
C GLU A 114 10.72 7.91 -10.79
N GLU A 115 9.41 8.17 -10.86
CA GLU A 115 8.80 9.04 -11.87
C GLU A 115 9.40 10.44 -11.84
N ALA A 116 9.55 11.02 -10.64
CA ALA A 116 10.11 12.34 -10.47
C ALA A 116 11.57 12.47 -10.91
N ILE A 117 12.38 11.44 -10.68
CA ILE A 117 13.79 11.40 -11.10
C ILE A 117 13.90 11.34 -12.63
N ASN A 118 12.94 10.69 -13.29
CA ASN A 118 12.92 10.50 -14.74
C ASN A 118 12.13 11.58 -15.49
N SER A 119 11.58 12.58 -14.78
CA SER A 119 10.74 13.64 -15.35
C SER A 119 11.30 15.01 -15.02
N ASP A 120 11.66 15.77 -16.06
CA ASP A 120 12.12 17.16 -15.94
C ASP A 120 10.97 18.14 -15.56
N GLU A 121 9.72 17.70 -15.62
CA GLU A 121 8.52 18.53 -15.35
C GLU A 121 8.05 18.44 -13.90
N THR A 122 8.77 17.71 -13.03
CA THR A 122 8.27 17.44 -11.69
C THR A 122 8.33 18.66 -10.77
N GLU A 123 7.16 19.12 -10.34
CA GLU A 123 7.03 20.12 -9.28
C GLU A 123 7.42 19.52 -7.92
N VAL A 124 8.55 19.97 -7.37
CA VAL A 124 9.12 19.47 -6.11
C VAL A 124 8.13 19.59 -4.96
N PHE A 125 7.36 20.68 -4.92
CA PHE A 125 6.36 20.89 -3.88
C PHE A 125 5.28 19.80 -3.90
N ASP A 126 4.80 19.42 -5.07
CA ASP A 126 3.78 18.38 -5.23
C ASP A 126 4.32 17.01 -4.85
N LEU A 127 5.58 16.72 -5.24
CA LEU A 127 6.26 15.49 -4.81
C LEU A 127 6.40 15.43 -3.29
N VAL A 128 6.91 16.49 -2.66
CA VAL A 128 7.06 16.56 -1.20
C VAL A 128 5.71 16.35 -0.52
N ARG A 129 4.66 17.03 -0.98
CA ARG A 129 3.30 16.89 -0.45
C ARG A 129 2.80 15.45 -0.60
N GLY A 130 2.97 14.84 -1.77
CA GLY A 130 2.58 13.45 -2.04
C GLY A 130 3.29 12.45 -1.13
N LEU A 131 4.59 12.63 -0.90
CA LEU A 131 5.37 11.79 0.01
C LEU A 131 4.92 11.98 1.46
N TYR A 132 4.67 13.21 1.91
CA TYR A 132 4.17 13.47 3.27
C TYR A 132 2.79 12.88 3.51
N VAL A 133 1.85 12.97 2.55
CA VAL A 133 0.52 12.34 2.67
C VAL A 133 0.66 10.82 2.87
N ASN A 134 1.42 10.16 2.00
CA ASN A 134 1.70 8.72 2.13
C ASN A 134 2.34 8.39 3.48
N ILE A 135 3.26 9.25 3.93
CA ILE A 135 3.96 9.07 5.20
C ILE A 135 3.04 9.24 6.43
N SER A 136 2.09 10.16 6.33
CA SER A 136 1.21 10.54 7.44
C SER A 136 0.23 9.43 7.79
N LEU A 137 -0.16 8.62 6.79
CA LEU A 137 -0.93 7.39 6.98
C LEU A 137 -0.20 6.36 7.88
N PHE A 138 1.10 6.53 8.15
CA PHE A 138 1.90 5.65 9.02
C PHE A 138 2.05 6.12 10.47
N MET A 139 1.61 7.32 10.84
CA MET A 139 2.16 8.00 12.03
C MET A 139 1.58 7.54 13.38
N ASP A 140 0.42 6.89 13.43
CA ASP A 140 -0.16 6.47 14.71
C ASP A 140 0.04 4.97 14.97
N ARG A 141 1.27 4.64 15.41
CA ARG A 141 1.60 3.34 16.03
C ARG A 141 0.56 2.86 17.06
N PRO A 142 -0.10 3.70 17.88
CA PRO A 142 -1.10 3.22 18.85
C PRO A 142 -2.49 2.93 18.24
N ALA A 143 -2.93 3.68 17.22
CA ALA A 143 -4.31 3.60 16.72
C ALA A 143 -4.58 2.37 15.83
N ILE A 144 -3.55 1.85 15.16
CA ILE A 144 -3.66 0.66 14.31
C ILE A 144 -3.94 -0.59 15.17
N TYR A 145 -3.45 -0.67 16.41
CA TYR A 145 -3.69 -1.83 17.26
C TYR A 145 -5.14 -1.95 17.72
N ASP A 146 -5.82 -0.84 18.01
CA ASP A 146 -7.18 -0.85 18.57
C ASP A 146 -8.28 -0.98 17.49
N LEU A 147 -7.97 -0.70 16.22
CA LEU A 147 -8.93 -0.67 15.10
C LEU A 147 -9.00 -1.95 14.25
N VAL A 148 -8.16 -2.96 14.51
CA VAL A 148 -7.97 -4.11 13.61
C VAL A 148 -8.72 -5.38 14.07
N PHE A 149 -9.58 -5.28 15.08
CA PHE A 149 -10.37 -6.42 15.56
C PHE A 149 -11.72 -6.49 14.83
N ASP A 150 -11.80 -7.30 13.78
CA ASP A 150 -12.89 -8.26 13.59
C ASP A 150 -12.65 -9.20 12.40
N ASN A 151 -12.93 -10.49 12.64
CA ASN A 151 -12.89 -11.65 11.73
C ASN A 151 -11.55 -12.02 11.11
N VAL A 152 -10.94 -13.09 11.65
CA VAL A 152 -9.68 -13.62 11.13
C VAL A 152 -9.93 -15.03 10.58
N ALA A 153 -9.75 -15.17 9.27
CA ALA A 153 -9.61 -16.45 8.57
C ALA A 153 -8.34 -17.20 9.05
N GLU A 154 -7.99 -18.33 8.45
CA GLU A 154 -6.69 -18.97 8.70
C GLU A 154 -5.56 -17.96 8.45
N VAL A 155 -4.88 -17.54 9.53
CA VAL A 155 -3.74 -16.63 9.48
C VAL A 155 -2.44 -17.39 9.46
N ILE A 156 -1.50 -16.87 8.69
CA ILE A 156 -0.15 -17.40 8.57
C ILE A 156 0.79 -16.50 9.37
N ASP A 157 1.33 -17.07 10.46
CA ASP A 157 2.32 -16.42 11.34
C ASP A 157 3.76 -16.63 10.85
N ASP A 158 4.00 -17.63 10.01
CA ASP A 158 5.33 -18.02 9.55
C ASP A 158 5.66 -17.39 8.18
N GLU A 159 6.83 -16.75 8.08
CA GLU A 159 7.22 -16.01 6.88
C GLU A 159 7.40 -16.91 5.66
N GLU A 160 8.01 -18.09 5.80
CA GLU A 160 8.22 -19.02 4.68
C GLU A 160 6.87 -19.53 4.16
N GLN A 161 5.95 -19.86 5.06
CA GLN A 161 4.58 -20.22 4.70
C GLN A 161 3.83 -19.07 4.04
N ALA A 162 4.02 -17.84 4.51
CA ALA A 162 3.38 -16.66 3.95
C ALA A 162 3.88 -16.39 2.52
N ILE A 163 5.19 -16.50 2.29
CA ILE A 163 5.79 -16.39 0.95
C ILE A 163 5.30 -17.51 0.04
N ALA A 164 5.31 -18.76 0.51
CA ALA A 164 4.82 -19.89 -0.27
C ALA A 164 3.32 -19.74 -0.62
N HIS A 165 2.51 -19.24 0.32
CA HIS A 165 1.11 -18.95 0.09
C HIS A 165 0.93 -17.82 -0.93
N TYR A 166 1.66 -16.71 -0.76
CA TYR A 166 1.66 -15.60 -1.73
C TYR A 166 2.01 -16.09 -3.13
N GLU A 167 3.11 -16.83 -3.29
CA GLU A 167 3.53 -17.37 -4.58
C GLU A 167 2.47 -18.27 -5.23
N LYS A 168 1.72 -19.01 -4.42
CA LYS A 168 0.59 -19.81 -4.88
C LYS A 168 -0.60 -18.95 -5.32
N ILE A 169 -0.91 -17.85 -4.63
CA ILE A 169 -2.13 -17.07 -4.88
C ILE A 169 -1.91 -15.77 -5.65
N LYS A 170 -0.67 -15.35 -5.92
CA LYS A 170 -0.37 -14.05 -6.56
C LYS A 170 -0.97 -13.89 -7.96
N HIS A 171 -1.27 -14.99 -8.64
CA HIS A 171 -1.96 -14.97 -9.93
C HIS A 171 -3.48 -14.72 -9.78
N LEU A 172 -4.01 -14.78 -8.56
CA LEU A 172 -5.39 -14.50 -8.18
C LEU A 172 -5.58 -13.08 -7.63
N ILE A 173 -4.50 -12.36 -7.33
CA ILE A 173 -4.53 -11.00 -6.76
C ILE A 173 -4.52 -10.00 -7.92
#